data_AF-D1BWQ2-F1
#
_entry.id   AF-D1BWQ2-F1
#
_cell.length_a   1.000
_cell.length_b   1.000
_cell.length_c   1.000
_cell.angle_alpha   90.00
_cell.angle_beta   90.00
_cell.angle_gamma   90.00
#
_symmetry.space_group_name_H-M   'P 1'
#
loop_
_entity.id
_entity.type
_entity.pdbx_description
1 polymer ?
#
loop_
_entity_poly.entity_id
_entity_poly.type
_entity_poly.pdbx_seq_one_letter_code
_entity_poly.pdbx_strand_id
1 'polypeptide(L)' 'MTAVLTKAAKKSWRVSTWARITDVPATTVRDLIKAGRLDAKRLNDDPEQRSSFLILDDPYEWIDSLDDA' A
#
# COMPACT_ATOMS: atom_id res chain seq x y z
N MET A 1 7.78 25.58 -22.58
CA MET A 1 6.70 24.59 -22.40
C MET A 1 6.73 24.14 -20.97
N THR A 2 5.69 24.48 -20.22
CA THR A 2 5.55 24.17 -18.79
C THR A 2 5.52 22.65 -18.63
N ALA A 3 6.54 22.08 -17.99
CA ALA A 3 6.50 20.69 -17.56
C ALA A 3 5.35 20.59 -16.55
N VAL A 4 4.19 20.11 -17.02
CA VAL A 4 3.17 19.58 -16.12
C VAL A 4 3.85 18.39 -15.46
N LEU A 5 4.38 18.63 -14.26
CA LEU A 5 4.61 17.59 -13.27
C LEU A 5 3.26 16.93 -13.08
N THR A 6 2.99 15.93 -13.92
CA THR A 6 1.92 14.97 -13.72
C THR A 6 2.18 14.48 -12.31
N LYS A 7 1.41 14.98 -11.34
CA LYS A 7 1.32 14.37 -10.01
C LYS A 7 1.01 12.92 -10.33
N ALA A 8 2.04 12.07 -10.36
CA ALA A 8 1.89 10.66 -10.57
C ALA A 8 0.83 10.27 -9.56
N ALA A 9 -0.33 9.84 -10.05
CA ALA A 9 -1.39 9.39 -9.17
C ALA A 9 -0.73 8.31 -8.32
N LYS A 10 -0.42 8.61 -7.06
CA LYS A 10 0.16 7.62 -6.14
C LYS A 10 -0.85 6.48 -6.15
N LYS A 11 -0.53 5.40 -6.86
CA LYS A 11 -1.43 4.27 -7.01
C LYS A 11 -1.68 3.77 -5.60
N SER A 12 -2.93 3.83 -5.20
CA SER A 12 -3.34 3.34 -3.90
C SER A 12 -3.90 1.94 -4.08
N TRP A 13 -3.33 1.00 -3.34
CA TRP A 13 -3.67 -0.41 -3.43
C TRP A 13 -4.52 -0.81 -2.24
N ARG A 14 -5.62 -1.53 -2.49
CA ARG A 14 -6.36 -2.17 -1.39
C ARG A 14 -5.47 -3.23 -0.76
N VAL A 15 -5.52 -3.37 0.56
CA VAL A 15 -4.77 -4.40 1.30
C VAL A 15 -4.93 -5.79 0.69
N SER A 16 -6.15 -6.18 0.30
CA SER A 16 -6.41 -7.49 -0.31
C SER A 16 -5.75 -7.66 -1.68
N THR A 17 -5.64 -6.59 -2.46
CA THR A 17 -4.98 -6.62 -3.77
C THR A 17 -3.46 -6.66 -3.59
N TRP A 18 -2.92 -5.82 -2.71
CA TRP A 18 -1.49 -5.77 -2.42
C TRP A 18 -1.00 -7.12 -1.86
N ALA A 19 -1.70 -7.65 -0.86
CA ALA A 19 -1.46 -8.97 -0.28
C ALA A 19 -1.42 -10.09 -1.32
N ARG A 20 -2.31 -10.03 -2.32
CA ARG A 20 -2.35 -11.03 -3.40
C ARG A 20 -1.18 -10.91 -4.37
N ILE A 21 -0.67 -9.70 -4.60
CA ILE A 21 0.46 -9.48 -5.51
C ILE A 21 1.77 -9.91 -4.84
N THR A 22 1.94 -9.56 -3.56
CA THR A 22 3.15 -9.87 -2.78
C THR A 22 3.16 -11.27 -2.17
N ASP A 23 2.10 -12.05 -2.38
CA ASP A 23 1.85 -13.33 -1.71
C ASP A 23 1.92 -13.25 -0.16
N VAL A 24 1.77 -12.05 0.40
CA VAL A 24 1.78 -11.81 1.84
C VAL A 24 0.36 -11.87 2.40
N PRO A 25 0.09 -12.58 3.51
CA PRO A 25 -1.23 -12.61 4.12
C PRO A 25 -1.76 -11.22 4.46
N ALA A 26 -3.03 -10.94 4.15
CA ALA A 26 -3.63 -9.63 4.43
C ALA A 26 -3.61 -9.23 5.92
N THR A 27 -3.49 -10.19 6.84
CA THR A 27 -3.23 -9.94 8.26
C THR A 27 -1.84 -9.35 8.47
N THR A 28 -0.81 -10.00 7.93
CA THR A 28 0.58 -9.54 7.97
C THR A 28 0.74 -8.16 7.34
N VAL A 29 0.08 -7.90 6.21
CA VAL A 29 0.10 -6.57 5.58
C VAL A 29 -0.45 -5.49 6.52
N ARG A 30 -1.51 -5.78 7.27
CA ARG A 30 -2.03 -4.83 8.28
C ARG A 30 -1.06 -4.64 9.44
N ASP A 31 -0.36 -5.69 9.88
CA ASP A 31 0.67 -5.56 10.91
C ASP A 31 1.87 -4.73 10.42
N LEU A 32 2.28 -4.88 9.15
CA LEU A 32 3.30 -4.05 8.54
C LEU A 32 2.89 -2.57 8.47
N ILE A 33 1.63 -2.29 8.12
CA ILE A 33 1.07 -0.92 8.16
C ILE A 33 1.09 -0.37 9.60
N LYS A 34 0.64 -1.15 10.58
CA LYS A 34 0.64 -0.75 12.00
C LYS A 34 2.05 -0.54 12.55
N ALA A 35 3.01 -1.34 12.09
CA ALA A 35 4.42 -1.22 12.45
C ALA A 35 5.12 -0.05 11.73
N GLY A 36 4.44 0.67 10.83
CA GLY A 36 5.01 1.77 10.06
C GLY A 36 6.02 1.30 9.00
N ARG A 37 5.98 0.02 8.61
CA ARG A 37 6.83 -0.55 7.55
C ARG A 37 6.24 -0.38 6.15
N LEU A 38 4.94 -0.18 6.06
CA LEU A 38 4.23 0.11 4.82
C LEU A 38 3.52 1.45 4.95
N ASP A 39 3.71 2.31 3.96
CA ASP A 39 3.05 3.59 3.86
C ASP A 39 1.60 3.35 3.42
N ALA A 40 0.65 3.64 4.29
CA ALA A 40 -0.76 3.43 4.00
C ALA A 40 -1.62 4.57 4.52
N LYS A 41 -2.62 4.94 3.73
CA LYS A 41 -3.61 5.94 4.08
C LYS A 41 -4.90 5.26 4.52
N ARG A 42 -5.46 5.70 5.65
CA ARG A 42 -6.84 5.32 6.01
C ARG A 42 -7.81 5.99 5.04
N LEU A 43 -8.65 5.18 4.39
CA LEU A 43 -9.72 5.69 3.54
C LEU A 43 -10.88 6.23 4.38
N ASN A 44 -11.12 5.66 5.55
CA ASN A 44 -12.19 6.07 6.44
C ASN A 44 -11.71 6.13 7.89
N ASP A 45 -12.13 7.19 8.59
CA ASP A 45 -11.88 7.37 10.04
C ASP A 45 -12.91 6.60 10.89
N ASP A 46 -13.94 6.08 10.23
CA ASP A 46 -15.05 5.39 10.85
C ASP A 46 -14.62 4.02 11.42
N PRO A 47 -14.73 3.80 12.75
CA PRO A 47 -14.28 2.57 13.40
C PRO A 47 -15.13 1.34 13.02
N GLU A 48 -16.38 1.55 12.60
CA GLU A 48 -17.29 0.46 12.20
C GLU A 48 -17.04 -0.01 10.77
N GLN A 49 -16.61 0.89 9.87
CA GLN A 49 -16.19 0.55 8.52
C GLN A 49 -14.76 0.00 8.52
N ARG A 50 -14.53 -1.07 9.30
CA ARG A 50 -13.32 -1.90 9.39
C ARG A 50 -12.22 -1.46 8.43
N SER A 51 -11.54 -0.40 8.84
CA SER A 51 -10.33 0.20 8.28
C SER A 51 -9.97 -0.26 6.85
N SER A 52 -10.60 0.35 5.84
CA SER A 52 -10.06 0.29 4.47
C SER A 52 -8.77 1.08 4.42
N PHE A 53 -7.64 0.42 4.68
CA PHE A 53 -6.32 0.98 4.41
C PHE A 53 -6.04 0.90 2.90
N LEU A 54 -5.53 2.00 2.36
CA LEU A 54 -4.97 2.07 1.02
C LEU A 54 -3.46 2.17 1.13
N ILE A 55 -2.76 1.13 0.69
CA ILE A 55 -1.31 1.10 0.67
C ILE A 55 -0.84 2.00 -0.47
N LEU A 56 0.10 2.88 -0.16
CA LEU A 56 0.69 3.84 -1.10
C LEU A 56 1.95 3.29 -1.75
N ASP A 57 2.59 2.30 -1.12
CA ASP A 57 3.68 1.53 -1.70
C ASP A 57 3.22 0.67 -2.87
N ASP A 58 4.05 0.63 -3.91
CA ASP A 58 3.81 -0.25 -5.04
C ASP A 58 4.23 -1.68 -4.68
N PRO A 59 3.31 -2.67 -4.76
CA PRO A 59 3.63 -4.04 -4.39
C PRO A 59 4.72 -4.65 -5.28
N TYR A 60 4.87 -4.21 -6.53
CA TYR A 60 5.88 -4.75 -7.43
C TYR A 60 7.28 -4.26 -7.04
N GLU A 61 7.43 -2.98 -6.69
CA GLU A 61 8.72 -2.45 -6.19
C GLU A 61 9.12 -3.08 -4.85
N TRP A 62 8.14 -3.42 -4.01
CA TRP A 62 8.40 -4.10 -2.74
C TRP A 62 8.92 -5.54 -2.95
N ILE A 63 8.34 -6.30 -3.87
CA ILE A 63 8.81 -7.66 -4.22
C ILE A 63 10.21 -7.59 -4.84
N ASP A 64 10.44 -6.65 -5.76
CA ASP A 64 11.74 -6.45 -6.40
C ASP A 64 12.83 -6.13 -5.37
N SER A 65 12.51 -5.29 -4.37
CA SER A 65 13.40 -4.98 -3.26
C SER A 65 13.70 -6.17 -2.33
N LEU A 66 12.87 -7.22 -2.34
CA LEU A 66 13.12 -8.45 -1.57
C LEU A 66 13.96 -9.46 -2.32
N ASP A 67 13.93 -9.46 -3.65
CA ASP A 67 14.71 -10.38 -4.49
C ASP A 67 16.18 -9.93 -4.60
N ASP A 68 16.44 -8.63 -4.49
CA ASP A 68 17.80 -8.04 -4.54
C ASP A 68 18.58 -8.10 -3.20
N ALA A 69 17.95 -8.55 -2.10
CA ALA A 69 18.51 -8.52 -0.73
C ALA A 69 18.99 -9.89 -0.22
#